data_AF-A0A9N7YPJ1-F1
#
_entry.id   AF-A0A9N7YPJ1-F1
#
_cell.length_a   1.000
_cell.length_b   1.000
_cell.length_c   1.000
_cell.angle_alpha   90.00
_cell.angle_beta   90.00
_cell.angle_gamma   90.00
#
_symmetry.space_group_name_H-M   'P 1'
#
loop_
_entity.id
_entity.type
_entity.pdbx_description
1 polymer ?
#
loop_
_entity_poly.entity_id
_entity_poly.type
_entity_poly.pdbx_seq_one_letter_code
_entity_poly.pdbx_strand_id
1 'polypeptide(L)'
;MPLPAALLARLAKRGIVRQSDQEVDEEIIAEDYDDNNVDYEAGRVENLPPNWYKVFDTACGLPYYWNVETDLVAWLSPNDPSAVVSKAAKKIRVDGGGGGGGEEKEKTIERQFEKLDRERERERERERERERERDEARDRDRRKPRREEAAPYSKNKRGRKEDEMDPMDPSAYSDAPRGSWSTGLPKRNEAKTGADTTAAGPLFQQRPYPSPGAVLRANAANKIPKE
;
A
#
# COMPACT_ATOMS: atom_id res chain seq x y z
N MET A 1 -16.58 -0.99 43.08
CA MET A 1 -16.13 -1.51 41.77
C MET A 1 -16.74 -0.65 40.69
N PRO A 2 -15.96 -0.13 39.72
CA PRO A 2 -16.52 0.69 38.65
C PRO A 2 -17.47 -0.15 37.79
N LEU A 3 -18.58 0.45 37.35
CA LEU A 3 -19.55 -0.22 36.48
C LEU A 3 -18.95 -0.40 35.08
N PRO A 4 -19.16 -1.55 34.41
CA PRO A 4 -18.71 -1.74 33.04
C PRO A 4 -19.43 -0.77 32.08
N ALA A 5 -18.71 -0.24 31.09
CA ALA A 5 -19.17 0.82 30.19
C ALA A 5 -20.51 0.51 29.50
N ALA A 6 -20.71 -0.74 29.08
CA ALA A 6 -21.97 -1.18 28.45
C ALA A 6 -23.18 -1.08 29.38
N LEU A 7 -22.97 -1.29 30.69
CA LEU A 7 -24.02 -1.20 31.71
C LEU A 7 -24.28 0.28 32.04
N LEU A 8 -23.24 1.10 32.15
CA LEU A 8 -23.34 2.55 32.36
C LEU A 8 -24.15 3.21 31.22
N ALA A 9 -23.85 2.90 29.96
CA ALA A 9 -24.59 3.42 28.81
C ALA A 9 -26.08 3.02 28.82
N ARG A 10 -26.40 1.78 29.22
CA ARG A 10 -27.79 1.31 29.34
C ARG A 10 -28.53 2.00 30.49
N LEU A 11 -27.88 2.24 31.62
CA LEU A 11 -28.46 2.97 32.74
C LEU A 11 -28.65 4.47 32.43
N ALA A 12 -27.68 5.08 31.74
CA ALA A 12 -27.78 6.46 31.24
C ALA A 12 -28.95 6.62 30.26
N LYS A 13 -29.09 5.72 29.28
CA LYS A 13 -30.24 5.70 28.35
C LYS A 13 -31.60 5.53 29.05
N ARG A 14 -31.62 4.94 30.25
CA ARG A 14 -32.83 4.80 31.08
C ARG A 14 -32.99 5.92 32.10
N GLY A 15 -32.13 6.94 32.08
CA GLY A 15 -32.18 8.09 32.99
C GLY A 15 -31.80 7.79 34.44
N ILE A 16 -31.20 6.62 34.71
CA ILE A 16 -30.86 6.15 36.06
C ILE A 16 -29.50 6.71 36.51
N VAL A 17 -28.57 6.92 35.57
CA VAL A 17 -27.24 7.47 35.85
C VAL A 17 -27.08 8.76 35.05
N ARG A 18 -26.78 9.88 35.75
CA ARG A 18 -26.40 11.14 35.10
C ARG A 18 -25.01 10.95 34.50
N GLN A 19 -24.89 11.08 33.19
CA GLN A 19 -23.58 11.20 32.55
C GLN A 19 -22.98 12.50 33.07
N SER A 20 -21.92 12.42 33.87
CA SER A 20 -21.01 13.55 33.99
C SER A 20 -20.46 13.80 32.59
N ASP A 21 -20.57 15.04 32.11
CA ASP A 21 -20.09 15.53 30.81
C ASP A 21 -18.57 15.39 30.73
N GLN A 22 -18.10 14.16 30.67
CA GLN A 22 -16.77 13.86 30.22
C GLN A 22 -16.88 13.98 28.71
N GLU A 23 -16.56 15.19 28.24
CA GLU A 23 -16.34 15.54 26.84
C GLU A 23 -15.81 14.29 26.15
N VAL A 24 -16.67 13.70 25.33
CA VAL A 24 -16.23 12.74 24.36
C VAL A 24 -15.35 13.60 23.48
N ASP A 25 -14.03 13.48 23.65
CA ASP A 25 -13.06 13.80 22.63
C ASP A 25 -13.44 12.91 21.44
N GLU A 26 -14.49 13.30 20.72
CA GLU A 26 -14.79 12.84 19.40
C GLU A 26 -13.61 13.36 18.59
N GLU A 27 -12.59 12.52 18.44
CA GLU A 27 -11.57 12.70 17.44
C GLU A 27 -12.30 13.13 16.16
N ILE A 28 -12.13 14.38 15.78
CA ILE A 28 -12.70 14.95 14.58
C ILE A 28 -11.93 14.29 13.43
N ILE A 29 -12.43 13.14 12.95
CA ILE A 29 -11.96 12.44 11.75
C ILE A 29 -12.47 13.14 10.49
N ALA A 30 -12.65 14.46 10.55
CA ALA A 30 -12.60 15.25 9.34
C ALA A 30 -11.11 15.49 9.10
N GLU A 31 -10.53 14.69 8.21
CA GLU A 31 -9.43 15.18 7.38
C GLU A 31 -9.81 16.62 7.01
N ASP A 32 -8.97 17.57 7.37
CA ASP A 32 -9.04 18.95 6.94
C ASP A 32 -8.86 18.96 5.42
N TYR A 33 -9.95 18.65 4.72
CA TYR A 33 -10.15 18.87 3.28
C TYR A 33 -10.23 20.36 2.97
N ASP A 34 -9.34 21.14 3.60
CA ASP A 34 -9.03 22.47 3.19
C ASP A 34 -7.63 22.40 2.61
N ASP A 35 -7.57 22.03 1.32
CA ASP A 35 -6.44 22.24 0.39
C ASP A 35 -6.16 23.76 0.24
N ASN A 36 -6.20 24.51 1.35
CA ASN A 36 -5.78 25.89 1.44
C ASN A 36 -4.25 25.89 1.40
N ASN A 37 -3.78 25.73 0.17
CA ASN A 37 -2.42 25.94 -0.25
C ASN A 37 -1.94 27.38 0.04
N VAL A 38 -2.84 28.26 0.52
CA VAL A 38 -2.59 29.64 0.92
C VAL A 38 -2.81 29.77 2.42
N ASP A 39 -1.76 30.13 3.15
CA ASP A 39 -1.81 30.45 4.57
C ASP A 39 -2.25 31.91 4.74
N TYR A 40 -3.57 32.11 4.86
CA TYR A 40 -4.17 33.43 5.06
C TYR A 40 -3.87 34.02 6.46
N GLU A 41 -3.46 33.21 7.43
CA GLU A 41 -3.08 33.65 8.78
C GLU A 41 -1.65 34.22 8.81
N ALA A 42 -0.79 33.80 7.88
CA ALA A 42 0.59 34.29 7.76
C ALA A 42 0.67 35.82 7.60
N GLY A 43 -0.32 36.46 6.97
CA GLY A 43 -0.38 37.92 6.82
C GLY A 43 -0.35 38.66 8.17
N ARG A 44 -1.01 38.09 9.19
CA ARG A 44 -1.05 38.66 10.54
C ARG A 44 0.16 38.28 11.38
N VAL A 45 0.68 37.07 11.22
CA VAL A 45 1.78 36.54 12.05
C VAL A 45 3.14 37.11 11.62
N GLU A 46 3.36 37.26 10.31
CA GLU A 46 4.66 37.64 9.74
C GLU A 46 4.75 39.13 9.34
N ASN A 47 3.69 39.91 9.59
CA ASN A 47 3.55 41.32 9.19
C ASN A 47 3.85 41.52 7.69
N LEU A 48 3.29 40.65 6.84
CA LEU A 48 3.51 40.73 5.40
C LEU A 48 2.99 42.06 4.85
N PRO A 49 3.64 42.65 3.81
CA PRO A 49 3.11 43.83 3.17
C PRO A 49 1.73 43.55 2.54
N PRO A 50 0.91 44.59 2.27
CA PRO A 50 -0.40 44.41 1.66
C PRO A 50 -0.34 43.55 0.39
N ASN A 51 -1.34 42.67 0.24
CA ASN A 51 -1.52 41.79 -0.92
C ASN A 51 -0.43 40.71 -1.10
N TRP A 52 0.44 40.51 -0.12
CA TRP A 52 1.35 39.37 -0.06
C TRP A 52 0.75 38.23 0.77
N TYR A 53 0.83 37.03 0.21
CA TYR A 53 0.33 35.81 0.84
C TYR A 53 1.44 34.76 0.86
N LYS A 54 1.47 33.98 1.93
CA LYS A 54 2.32 32.80 2.04
C LYS A 54 1.57 31.62 1.45
N VAL A 55 2.17 30.99 0.45
CA VAL A 55 1.57 29.92 -0.33
C VAL A 55 2.51 28.73 -0.28
N PHE A 56 2.02 27.55 0.02
CA PHE A 56 2.81 26.32 -0.05
C PHE A 56 2.81 25.80 -1.49
N ASP A 57 3.89 25.21 -1.97
CA ASP A 57 3.86 24.54 -3.28
C ASP A 57 3.38 23.09 -3.10
N THR A 58 2.26 22.73 -3.72
CA THR A 58 1.72 21.35 -3.69
C THR A 58 2.74 20.27 -4.09
N ALA A 59 3.72 20.61 -4.94
CA ALA A 59 4.71 19.64 -5.40
C ALA A 59 5.77 19.32 -4.34
N CYS A 60 6.07 20.25 -3.42
CA CYS A 60 7.17 20.11 -2.48
C CYS A 60 6.88 20.51 -1.04
N GLY A 61 5.69 21.04 -0.75
CA GLY A 61 5.28 21.54 0.56
C GLY A 61 6.08 22.74 1.07
N LEU A 62 6.93 23.35 0.22
CA LEU A 62 7.75 24.50 0.62
C LEU A 62 6.95 25.80 0.48
N PRO A 63 7.04 26.72 1.45
CA PRO A 63 6.39 28.02 1.36
C PRO A 63 7.13 28.92 0.36
N TYR A 64 6.35 29.66 -0.42
CA TYR A 64 6.76 30.82 -1.20
C TYR A 64 5.78 31.96 -0.95
N TYR A 65 6.19 33.19 -1.27
CA TYR A 65 5.39 34.38 -1.06
C TYR A 65 4.93 34.91 -2.41
N TRP A 66 3.64 35.14 -2.54
CA TRP A 66 3.02 35.63 -3.77
C TRP A 66 2.28 36.93 -3.50
N ASN A 67 2.53 37.93 -4.34
CA ASN A 67 1.76 39.16 -4.37
C ASN A 67 0.63 39.04 -5.40
N VAL A 68 -0.62 39.07 -4.93
CA VAL A 68 -1.82 38.87 -5.77
C VAL A 68 -2.08 40.03 -6.73
N GLU A 69 -1.70 41.27 -6.38
CA GLU A 69 -1.94 42.43 -7.25
C GLU A 69 -0.93 42.53 -8.39
N THR A 70 0.34 42.19 -8.12
CA THR A 70 1.45 42.41 -9.05
C THR A 70 1.97 41.12 -9.69
N ASP A 71 1.44 39.96 -9.31
CA ASP A 71 1.91 38.63 -9.73
C ASP A 71 3.42 38.40 -9.49
N LEU A 72 3.96 39.06 -8.46
CA LEU A 72 5.34 38.89 -8.04
C LEU A 72 5.45 37.70 -7.07
N VAL A 73 6.53 36.94 -7.20
CA VAL A 73 6.82 35.77 -6.37
C VAL A 73 8.22 35.86 -5.77
N ALA A 74 8.35 35.43 -4.52
CA ALA A 74 9.61 35.36 -3.79
C ALA A 74 9.68 34.07 -2.96
N TRP A 75 10.88 33.49 -2.83
CA TRP A 75 11.10 32.31 -1.98
C TRP A 75 11.25 32.64 -0.49
N LEU A 76 11.53 33.92 -0.17
CA LEU A 76 11.67 34.42 1.19
C LEU A 76 10.60 35.49 1.44
N SER A 77 10.33 35.75 2.73
CA SER A 77 9.38 36.79 3.11
C SER A 77 9.80 38.12 2.51
N PRO A 78 8.89 38.94 1.97
CA PRO A 78 9.19 40.27 1.44
C PRO A 78 9.86 41.22 2.45
N ASN A 79 9.73 40.91 3.75
CA ASN A 79 10.37 41.65 4.83
C ASN A 79 11.85 41.25 5.03
N ASP A 80 12.30 40.13 4.44
CA ASP A 80 13.67 39.66 4.53
C ASP A 80 14.58 40.45 3.56
N PRO A 81 15.72 40.98 4.03
CA PRO A 81 16.64 41.74 3.19
C PRO A 81 17.25 40.94 2.02
N SER A 82 17.21 39.60 2.09
CA SER A 82 17.72 38.71 1.03
C SER A 82 16.64 38.24 0.05
N ALA A 83 15.40 38.72 0.21
CA ALA A 83 14.29 38.33 -0.66
C ALA A 83 14.46 38.84 -2.09
N VAL A 84 14.61 37.90 -3.03
CA VAL A 84 14.63 38.20 -4.47
C VAL A 84 13.21 38.08 -5.02
N VAL A 85 12.57 39.23 -5.22
CA VAL A 85 11.23 39.32 -5.81
C VAL A 85 11.33 39.24 -7.33
N SER A 86 10.65 38.26 -7.93
CA SER A 86 10.69 37.99 -9.37
C SER A 86 9.30 37.90 -9.98
N LYS A 87 9.16 38.07 -11.30
CA LYS A 87 7.90 37.80 -12.00
C LYS A 87 7.60 36.29 -11.94
N ALA A 88 6.35 35.91 -11.73
CA ALA A 88 5.94 34.52 -11.79
C ALA A 88 6.45 33.83 -13.08
N ALA A 89 7.08 32.66 -12.95
CA ALA A 89 7.72 31.95 -14.07
C ALA A 89 6.77 31.69 -15.25
N LYS A 90 5.46 31.61 -14.98
CA LYS A 90 4.40 31.48 -16.00
C LYS A 90 4.33 32.69 -16.95
N LYS A 91 4.67 33.90 -16.50
CA LYS A 91 4.61 35.15 -17.28
C LYS A 91 5.94 35.59 -17.90
N ILE A 92 7.08 35.03 -17.49
CA ILE A 92 8.40 35.42 -18.03
C ILE A 92 8.55 35.10 -19.53
N ARG A 93 7.67 34.25 -20.09
CA ARG A 93 7.66 33.88 -21.50
C ARG A 93 7.12 34.95 -22.44
N VAL A 94 6.42 35.98 -21.94
CA VAL A 94 5.68 36.94 -22.79
C VAL A 94 6.46 38.23 -23.07
N ASP A 95 7.32 38.68 -22.15
CA ASP A 95 7.82 40.07 -22.17
C ASP A 95 9.27 40.23 -22.69
N GLY A 96 10.00 39.12 -22.87
CA GLY A 96 11.43 39.13 -23.23
C GLY A 96 11.71 38.74 -24.69
N GLY A 97 11.46 39.66 -25.63
CA GLY A 97 12.11 39.67 -26.96
C GLY A 97 11.77 38.54 -27.93
N GLY A 98 10.76 38.75 -28.77
CA GLY A 98 10.52 37.92 -29.94
C GLY A 98 9.06 37.95 -30.42
N GLY A 99 8.64 39.08 -31.00
CA GLY A 99 7.37 39.15 -31.71
C GLY A 99 7.32 38.10 -32.83
N GLY A 100 6.28 37.27 -32.82
CA GLY A 100 5.92 36.44 -33.98
C GLY A 100 6.34 34.96 -33.96
N GLY A 101 6.58 34.32 -32.81
CA GLY A 101 6.98 32.89 -32.76
C GLY A 101 6.20 31.98 -31.80
N GLY A 102 5.15 32.49 -31.15
CA GLY A 102 4.40 31.74 -30.13
C GLY A 102 3.67 30.51 -30.70
N GLU A 103 2.95 30.70 -31.81
CA GLU A 103 2.19 29.64 -32.45
C GLU A 103 3.07 28.56 -33.08
N GLU A 104 4.24 28.91 -33.63
CA GLU A 104 5.17 27.92 -34.18
C GLU A 104 5.88 27.13 -33.09
N LYS A 105 6.25 27.77 -31.98
CA LYS A 105 6.84 27.07 -30.81
C LYS A 105 5.81 26.18 -30.15
N GLU A 106 4.56 26.61 -30.02
CA GLU A 106 3.46 25.79 -29.50
C GLU A 106 3.18 24.60 -30.41
N LYS A 107 3.07 24.79 -31.73
CA LYS A 107 2.96 23.68 -32.71
C LYS A 107 4.16 22.74 -32.69
N THR A 108 5.36 23.25 -32.43
CA THR A 108 6.58 22.44 -32.31
C THR A 108 6.56 21.61 -31.02
N ILE A 109 6.09 22.20 -29.92
CA ILE A 109 5.91 21.52 -28.63
C ILE A 109 4.80 20.47 -28.74
N GLU A 110 3.66 20.78 -29.35
CA GLU A 110 2.58 19.83 -29.62
C GLU A 110 3.06 18.65 -30.47
N ARG A 111 3.80 18.90 -31.56
CA ARG A 111 4.42 17.81 -32.36
C ARG A 111 5.42 16.98 -31.56
N GLN A 112 6.16 17.58 -30.64
CA GLN A 112 7.06 16.84 -29.75
C GLN A 112 6.29 15.96 -28.77
N PHE A 113 5.20 16.47 -28.18
CA PHE A 113 4.32 15.69 -27.31
C PHE A 113 3.62 14.55 -28.06
N GLU A 114 3.12 14.80 -29.26
CA GLU A 114 2.52 13.76 -30.12
C GLU A 114 3.55 12.68 -30.49
N LYS A 115 4.80 13.07 -30.76
CA LYS A 115 5.89 12.13 -31.01
C LYS A 115 6.22 11.28 -29.78
N LEU A 116 6.22 11.89 -28.59
CA LEU A 116 6.48 11.22 -27.31
C LEU A 116 5.35 10.27 -26.93
N ASP A 117 4.10 10.65 -27.15
CA ASP A 117 2.95 9.78 -26.89
C ASP A 117 2.93 8.59 -27.85
N ARG A 118 3.27 8.82 -29.12
CA ARG A 118 3.45 7.75 -30.12
C ARG A 118 4.63 6.82 -29.77
N GLU A 119 5.69 7.34 -29.17
CA GLU A 119 6.81 6.52 -28.69
C GLU A 119 6.43 5.71 -27.46
N ARG A 120 5.69 6.30 -26.52
CA ARG A 120 5.12 5.63 -25.35
C ARG A 120 4.15 4.52 -25.75
N GLU A 121 3.33 4.74 -26.77
CA GLU A 121 2.44 3.71 -27.31
C GLU A 121 3.24 2.54 -27.91
N ARG A 122 4.29 2.82 -28.69
CA ARG A 122 5.20 1.79 -29.21
C ARG A 122 5.93 1.04 -28.10
N GLU A 123 6.29 1.71 -27.00
CA GLU A 123 6.91 1.07 -25.85
C GLU A 123 5.94 0.12 -25.14
N ARG A 124 4.69 0.54 -24.93
CA ARG A 124 3.62 -0.31 -24.42
C ARG A 124 3.35 -1.51 -25.32
N GLU A 125 3.44 -1.33 -26.63
CA GLU A 125 3.31 -2.44 -27.59
C GLU A 125 4.46 -3.44 -27.47
N ARG A 126 5.70 -2.97 -27.38
CA ARG A 126 6.89 -3.81 -27.12
C ARG A 126 6.80 -4.53 -25.78
N GLU A 127 6.25 -3.89 -24.74
CA GLU A 127 6.04 -4.51 -23.44
C GLU A 127 5.02 -5.66 -23.52
N ARG A 128 3.89 -5.43 -24.21
CA ARG A 128 2.89 -6.48 -24.49
C ARG A 128 3.50 -7.63 -25.29
N GLU A 129 4.39 -7.35 -26.24
CA GLU A 129 5.09 -8.38 -27.01
C GLU A 129 6.03 -9.21 -26.12
N ARG A 130 6.80 -8.57 -25.23
CA ARG A 130 7.64 -9.27 -24.24
C ARG A 130 6.83 -10.10 -23.25
N GLU A 131 5.65 -9.62 -22.86
CA GLU A 131 4.74 -10.36 -22.00
C GLU A 131 4.22 -11.62 -22.69
N ARG A 132 3.78 -11.50 -23.96
CA ARG A 132 3.40 -12.65 -24.80
C ARG A 132 4.55 -13.65 -24.95
N GLU A 133 5.77 -13.18 -25.22
CA GLU A 133 6.94 -14.06 -25.33
C GLU A 133 7.24 -14.79 -24.02
N ARG A 134 7.11 -14.11 -22.87
CA ARG A 134 7.27 -14.72 -21.54
C ARG A 134 6.20 -15.78 -21.27
N ASP A 135 4.97 -15.51 -21.66
CA ASP A 135 3.87 -16.46 -21.49
C ASP A 135 4.00 -17.65 -22.44
N GLU A 136 4.42 -17.44 -23.68
CA GLU A 136 4.78 -18.53 -24.61
C GLU A 136 5.95 -19.37 -24.08
N ALA A 137 6.97 -18.76 -23.48
CA ALA A 137 8.07 -19.47 -22.85
C ALA A 137 7.61 -20.32 -21.67
N ARG A 138 6.73 -19.78 -20.81
CA ARG A 138 6.10 -20.53 -19.70
C ARG A 138 5.25 -21.69 -20.23
N ASP A 139 4.50 -21.48 -21.29
CA ASP A 139 3.69 -22.53 -21.90
C ASP A 139 4.54 -23.60 -22.56
N ARG A 140 5.67 -23.24 -23.19
CA ARG A 140 6.64 -24.19 -23.73
C ARG A 140 7.28 -25.03 -22.62
N ASP A 141 7.56 -24.42 -21.46
CA ASP A 141 8.13 -25.11 -20.30
C ASP A 141 7.11 -26.07 -19.66
N ARG A 142 5.83 -25.66 -19.61
CA ARG A 142 4.72 -26.55 -19.19
C ARG A 142 4.45 -27.68 -20.19
N ARG A 143 4.65 -27.43 -21.49
CA ARG A 143 4.46 -28.39 -22.59
C ARG A 143 5.67 -29.30 -22.84
N LYS A 144 6.68 -29.35 -21.96
CA LYS A 144 7.65 -30.45 -21.94
C LYS A 144 7.13 -31.61 -21.07
N PRO A 145 6.36 -32.58 -21.61
CA PRO A 145 6.17 -33.84 -20.90
C PRO A 145 7.51 -34.58 -20.89
N ARG A 146 8.05 -34.76 -19.70
CA ARG A 146 8.78 -35.92 -19.16
C ARG A 146 8.96 -37.15 -20.09
N ARG A 147 9.56 -37.01 -21.27
CA ARG A 147 9.83 -38.14 -22.17
C ARG A 147 11.20 -38.13 -22.86
N GLU A 148 11.97 -37.04 -22.79
CA GLU A 148 13.30 -36.96 -23.42
C GLU A 148 14.41 -36.48 -22.47
N GLU A 149 14.38 -36.95 -21.21
CA GLU A 149 15.57 -36.89 -20.33
C GLU A 149 15.97 -38.30 -19.91
N ALA A 150 16.18 -39.18 -20.89
CA ALA A 150 17.15 -40.25 -20.71
C ALA A 150 18.54 -39.59 -20.87
N ALA A 151 19.14 -39.25 -19.73
CA ALA A 151 20.41 -38.55 -19.60
C ALA A 151 21.61 -39.29 -20.24
N PRO A 152 22.68 -38.59 -20.64
CA PRO A 152 23.99 -39.22 -20.80
C PRO A 152 24.99 -38.88 -19.69
N TYR A 153 24.61 -38.19 -18.60
CA TYR A 153 25.53 -38.01 -17.47
C TYR A 153 24.85 -37.79 -16.12
N SER A 154 24.27 -38.86 -15.58
CA SER A 154 24.11 -39.00 -14.14
C SER A 154 25.47 -39.29 -13.51
N LYS A 155 26.07 -38.32 -12.82
CA LYS A 155 26.97 -38.59 -11.69
C LYS A 155 26.96 -37.43 -10.68
N ASN A 156 26.38 -37.75 -9.52
CA ASN A 156 26.78 -37.30 -8.19
C ASN A 156 26.62 -35.81 -7.85
N LYS A 157 25.40 -35.44 -7.46
CA LYS A 157 25.15 -34.31 -6.55
C LYS A 157 24.62 -34.82 -5.21
N ARG A 158 25.34 -35.79 -4.63
CA ARG A 158 25.27 -36.11 -3.20
C ARG A 158 26.50 -35.48 -2.58
N GLY A 159 26.34 -34.38 -1.84
CA GLY A 159 27.44 -33.77 -1.08
C GLY A 159 27.80 -32.33 -1.42
N ARG A 160 26.83 -31.47 -1.79
CA ARG A 160 27.06 -30.01 -1.73
C ARG A 160 26.03 -29.41 -0.79
N LYS A 161 26.49 -28.78 0.28
CA LYS A 161 25.74 -28.00 1.29
C LYS A 161 25.34 -28.69 2.60
N GLU A 162 26.26 -29.43 3.24
CA GLU A 162 26.19 -29.57 4.71
C GLU A 162 27.26 -28.71 5.42
N ASP A 163 28.38 -28.37 4.75
CA ASP A 163 29.53 -27.68 5.40
C ASP A 163 29.85 -26.27 4.88
N GLU A 164 28.96 -25.66 4.09
CA GLU A 164 29.13 -24.27 3.61
C GLU A 164 27.95 -23.44 4.12
N MET A 165 27.83 -23.38 5.45
CA MET A 165 26.83 -22.56 6.12
C MET A 165 27.34 -21.14 6.22
N ASP A 166 26.44 -20.17 5.97
CA ASP A 166 26.76 -18.76 6.12
C ASP A 166 27.25 -18.52 7.56
N PRO A 167 28.47 -17.98 7.76
CA PRO A 167 29.01 -17.66 9.08
C PRO A 167 28.28 -16.50 9.78
N MET A 168 27.08 -16.12 9.30
CA MET A 168 26.15 -15.24 10.00
C MET A 168 24.75 -15.88 10.17
N ASP A 169 24.54 -17.12 9.75
CA ASP A 169 23.27 -17.82 9.96
C ASP A 169 23.19 -18.33 11.42
N PRO A 170 22.11 -18.04 12.16
CA PRO A 170 21.94 -18.54 13.53
C PRO A 170 22.00 -20.07 13.63
N SER A 171 21.63 -20.82 12.58
CA SER A 171 21.78 -22.28 12.55
C SER A 171 23.23 -22.77 12.42
N ALA A 172 24.16 -21.87 12.07
CA ALA A 172 25.60 -22.13 12.05
C ALA A 172 26.25 -22.07 13.45
N TYR A 173 25.66 -21.30 14.39
CA TYR A 173 26.20 -21.13 15.76
C TYR A 173 25.30 -21.65 16.89
N SER A 174 24.04 -22.01 16.60
CA SER A 174 23.09 -22.50 17.60
C SER A 174 22.75 -23.98 17.41
N ASP A 175 22.37 -24.64 18.51
CA ASP A 175 21.84 -26.02 18.53
C ASP A 175 20.38 -26.09 18.04
N ALA A 176 19.99 -25.15 17.18
CA ALA A 176 18.67 -25.13 16.58
C ALA A 176 18.52 -26.41 15.72
N PRO A 177 17.47 -27.21 15.94
CA PRO A 177 17.27 -28.45 15.20
C PRO A 177 17.14 -28.13 13.71
N ARG A 178 18.10 -28.64 12.92
CA ARG A 178 18.13 -28.47 11.47
C ARG A 178 17.07 -29.38 10.85
N GLY A 179 15.94 -28.79 10.50
CA GLY A 179 14.80 -29.52 9.95
C GLY A 179 14.07 -28.70 8.90
N SER A 180 13.54 -29.37 7.86
CA SER A 180 12.53 -28.73 7.00
C SER A 180 11.27 -28.48 7.83
N TRP A 181 10.38 -27.58 7.39
CA TRP A 181 9.07 -27.35 8.05
C TRP A 181 8.21 -28.62 8.25
N SER A 182 8.60 -29.76 7.66
CA SER A 182 7.94 -31.06 7.83
C SER A 182 8.57 -32.00 8.86
N THR A 183 9.71 -31.66 9.48
CA THR A 183 10.34 -32.51 10.50
C THR A 183 9.50 -32.52 11.78
N GLY A 184 9.02 -33.71 12.18
CA GLY A 184 8.18 -33.92 13.36
C GLY A 184 6.68 -34.11 13.07
N LEU A 185 6.23 -33.99 11.82
CA LEU A 185 4.84 -34.22 11.45
C LEU A 185 4.60 -35.69 11.05
N PRO A 186 3.57 -36.38 11.60
CA PRO A 186 3.32 -37.80 11.35
C PRO A 186 3.01 -38.11 9.87
N LYS A 187 2.48 -37.15 9.10
CA LYS A 187 2.38 -37.22 7.64
C LYS A 187 2.70 -35.87 7.00
N ARG A 188 3.61 -35.90 6.03
CA ARG A 188 4.15 -34.74 5.29
C ARG A 188 3.10 -33.85 4.59
N ASN A 189 1.86 -34.33 4.46
CA ASN A 189 0.76 -33.64 3.77
C ASN A 189 -0.37 -33.17 4.69
N GLU A 190 -0.43 -33.61 5.95
CA GLU A 190 -1.53 -33.24 6.88
C GLU A 190 -1.45 -31.76 7.30
N ALA A 191 -0.25 -31.19 7.47
CA ALA A 191 -0.11 -29.79 7.87
C ALA A 191 -0.52 -28.78 6.79
N LYS A 192 -0.51 -29.18 5.51
CA LYS A 192 -0.87 -28.27 4.40
C LYS A 192 -2.37 -28.23 4.13
N THR A 193 -3.09 -29.24 4.60
CA THR A 193 -4.55 -29.34 4.56
C THR A 193 -5.04 -29.42 5.98
N GLY A 194 -5.31 -28.27 6.62
CA GLY A 194 -5.90 -28.16 7.96
C GLY A 194 -7.33 -28.68 8.02
N ALA A 195 -7.54 -29.92 7.58
CA ALA A 195 -8.81 -30.56 7.35
C ALA A 195 -8.74 -32.01 7.83
N ASP A 196 -9.81 -32.45 8.48
CA ASP A 196 -9.90 -33.77 9.09
C ASP A 196 -9.89 -34.87 8.02
N THR A 197 -8.98 -35.84 8.18
CA THR A 197 -8.80 -36.98 7.27
C THR A 197 -9.97 -37.98 7.26
N THR A 198 -10.97 -37.77 8.12
CA THR A 198 -12.19 -38.60 8.22
C THR A 198 -13.23 -38.29 7.13
N ALA A 199 -13.06 -37.22 6.34
CA ALA A 199 -14.03 -36.80 5.33
C ALA A 199 -13.69 -37.30 3.92
N ALA A 200 -14.61 -38.08 3.31
CA ALA A 200 -14.61 -38.32 1.87
C ALA A 200 -15.38 -37.18 1.17
N GLY A 201 -14.67 -36.20 0.59
CA GLY A 201 -15.30 -35.12 -0.19
C GLY A 201 -14.43 -33.86 -0.35
N PRO A 202 -14.86 -32.88 -1.18
CA PRO A 202 -14.12 -31.64 -1.44
C PRO A 202 -13.87 -30.81 -0.17
N LEU A 203 -12.62 -30.35 -0.03
CA LEU A 203 -11.98 -29.96 1.23
C LEU A 203 -12.51 -28.69 1.93
N PHE A 204 -13.38 -27.92 1.30
CA PHE A 204 -13.67 -26.51 1.68
C PHE A 204 -15.16 -26.17 1.82
N GLN A 205 -16.05 -27.15 1.86
CA GLN A 205 -17.47 -26.84 2.03
C GLN A 205 -17.80 -26.57 3.50
N GLN A 206 -18.21 -25.33 3.80
CA GLN A 206 -18.79 -24.92 5.08
C GLN A 206 -20.01 -25.79 5.36
N ARG A 207 -19.92 -26.66 6.35
CA ARG A 207 -21.01 -27.58 6.69
C ARG A 207 -22.09 -26.80 7.45
N PRO A 208 -23.39 -26.95 7.09
CA PRO A 208 -24.46 -26.47 7.94
C PRO A 208 -24.40 -27.21 9.29
N TYR A 209 -24.64 -26.47 10.38
CA TYR A 209 -24.63 -27.05 11.72
C TYR A 209 -25.59 -28.24 11.81
N PRO A 210 -25.23 -29.30 12.55
CA PRO A 210 -26.12 -30.43 12.76
C PRO A 210 -27.45 -29.98 13.34
N SER A 211 -28.55 -30.58 12.88
CA SER A 211 -29.87 -30.25 13.37
C SER A 211 -29.97 -30.52 14.88
N PRO A 212 -30.76 -29.74 15.64
CA PRO A 212 -30.85 -29.89 17.10
C PRO A 212 -31.13 -31.34 17.55
N GLY A 213 -31.93 -32.11 16.80
CA GLY A 213 -32.18 -33.53 17.10
C GLY A 213 -30.97 -34.46 16.91
N ALA A 214 -30.07 -34.16 15.96
CA ALA A 214 -28.82 -34.90 15.79
C ALA A 214 -27.86 -34.64 16.96
N VAL A 215 -27.79 -33.39 17.44
CA VAL A 215 -27.00 -33.03 18.63
C VAL A 215 -27.52 -33.73 19.88
N LEU A 216 -28.84 -33.75 20.07
CA LEU A 216 -29.46 -34.45 21.21
C LEU A 216 -29.17 -35.95 21.20
N ARG A 217 -29.22 -36.62 20.04
CA ARG A 217 -28.86 -38.03 19.91
C ARG A 217 -27.38 -38.30 20.18
N ALA A 218 -26.48 -37.46 19.67
CA ALA A 218 -25.05 -37.58 19.95
C ALA A 218 -24.76 -37.42 21.44
N ASN A 219 -25.39 -36.45 22.10
CA ASN A 219 -25.25 -36.25 23.55
C ASN A 219 -25.84 -37.39 24.36
N ALA A 220 -26.95 -37.99 23.92
CA ALA A 220 -27.55 -39.16 24.55
C ALA A 220 -26.66 -40.40 24.42
N ALA A 221 -26.04 -40.62 23.26
CA ALA A 221 -25.09 -41.71 23.03
C ALA A 221 -23.81 -41.55 23.85
N ASN A 222 -23.40 -40.31 24.12
CA ASN A 222 -22.22 -40.01 24.94
C ASN A 222 -22.49 -40.05 26.46
N LYS A 223 -23.74 -40.29 26.89
CA LYS A 223 -24.02 -40.59 28.30
C LYS A 223 -23.57 -42.02 28.58
N ILE A 224 -22.39 -42.14 29.18
CA ILE A 224 -21.89 -43.39 29.74
C ILE A 224 -22.94 -43.88 30.77
N PRO A 225 -23.40 -45.14 30.70
CA PRO A 225 -24.30 -45.67 31.72
C PRO A 225 -23.56 -45.62 33.07
N LYS A 226 -24.14 -44.92 34.03
CA LYS A 226 -23.72 -45.06 35.43
C LYS A 226 -24.30 -46.39 35.91
N GLU A 227 -23.41 -47.35 36.16
CA GLU A 227 -23.71 -48.55 36.95
C GLU A 227 -24.19 -48.18 38.36
#